data_AF-A0A2V6GEA2-F1
#
_entry.id   AF-A0A2V6GEA2-F1
#
_cell.length_a   1.000
_cell.length_b   1.000
_cell.length_c   1.000
_cell.angle_alpha   90.00
_cell.angle_beta   90.00
_cell.angle_gamma   90.00
#
_symmetry.space_group_name_H-M   'P 1'
#
loop_
_entity.id
_entity.type
_entity.pdbx_description
1 polymer ?
#
loop_
_entity_poly.entity_id
_entity_poly.type
_entity_poly.pdbx_seq_one_letter_code
_entity_poly.pdbx_strand_id
1 'polypeptide(L)'
;MDCRYCHSFVEMAAHSNLPTTQTCMNCHSQVQKDNPKLEPVRVSWKTGEPIEWVQIHRTPDYVFYNHSAHVNRGISCFSCHGPVNHMPVVYHAKPHSMAWCLECHRHPENFLRPEDQVFNLDWKPEDVKPAEFVAKYGQPNDARQDLSKKKRLTQTEIGQTLKERWNVNPPTNCQGCHR
;
A
#
# COMPACT_ATOMS: atom_id res chain seq x y z
N MET A 1 5.45 10.67 -9.25
CA MET A 1 6.48 9.63 -9.04
C MET A 1 5.78 8.43 -8.43
N ASP A 2 5.98 7.23 -8.96
CA ASP A 2 5.41 6.00 -8.40
C ASP A 2 6.12 5.63 -7.08
N CYS A 3 5.39 5.07 -6.11
CA CYS A 3 5.91 4.70 -4.79
C CYS A 3 7.12 3.76 -4.88
N ARG A 4 7.12 2.86 -5.87
CA ARG A 4 8.13 1.80 -6.04
C ARG A 4 9.47 2.31 -6.54
N TYR A 5 9.54 3.55 -7.01
CA TYR A 5 10.82 4.15 -7.39
C TYR A 5 11.78 4.24 -6.20
N CYS A 6 11.25 4.59 -5.03
CA CYS A 6 12.02 4.64 -3.78
C CYS A 6 11.83 3.37 -2.94
N HIS A 7 10.63 2.82 -2.91
CA HIS A 7 10.25 1.65 -2.11
C HIS A 7 10.22 0.38 -2.97
N SER A 8 11.34 0.07 -3.60
CA SER A 8 11.46 -0.92 -4.68
C SER A 8 11.12 -2.36 -4.30
N PHE A 9 11.24 -2.74 -3.03
CA PHE A 9 11.00 -4.11 -2.58
C PHE A 9 9.57 -4.35 -2.04
N VAL A 10 8.70 -3.35 -2.06
CA VAL A 10 7.36 -3.44 -1.44
C VAL A 10 6.49 -4.57 -2.02
N GLU A 11 6.67 -4.93 -3.29
CA GLU A 11 5.95 -6.01 -3.97
C GLU A 11 6.60 -7.39 -3.78
N MET A 12 7.82 -7.47 -3.27
CA MET A 12 8.61 -8.71 -3.26
C MET A 12 9.02 -9.16 -1.85
N ALA A 13 9.28 -8.22 -0.96
CA ALA A 13 9.79 -8.48 0.37
C ALA A 13 8.76 -8.20 1.47
N ALA A 14 9.02 -8.78 2.64
CA ALA A 14 8.21 -8.53 3.83
C ALA A 14 8.36 -7.09 4.35
N HIS A 15 9.52 -6.49 4.17
CA HIS A 15 9.79 -5.10 4.51
C HIS A 15 9.76 -4.22 3.24
N SER A 16 9.21 -3.02 3.36
CA SER A 16 9.38 -1.98 2.36
C SER A 16 10.67 -1.23 2.67
N ASN A 17 11.65 -1.26 1.78
CA ASN A 17 12.92 -0.60 2.00
C ASN A 17 12.76 0.93 2.00
N LEU A 18 13.61 1.60 2.77
CA LEU A 18 13.88 3.02 2.54
C LEU A 18 14.85 3.14 1.35
N PRO A 19 14.77 4.22 0.55
CA PRO A 19 15.68 4.42 -0.56
C PRO A 19 17.11 4.60 -0.04
N THR A 20 18.08 4.09 -0.80
CA THR A 20 19.49 4.39 -0.55
C THR A 20 19.80 5.82 -0.98
N THR A 21 20.92 6.36 -0.50
CA THR A 21 21.40 7.70 -0.86
C THR A 21 21.56 7.87 -2.38
N GLN A 22 21.93 6.80 -3.09
CA GLN A 22 22.01 6.78 -4.56
C GLN A 22 20.70 7.21 -5.21
N THR A 23 19.56 6.69 -4.75
CA THR A 23 18.24 7.03 -5.32
C THR A 23 17.97 8.53 -5.23
N CYS A 24 18.38 9.18 -4.14
CA CYS A 24 18.28 10.63 -3.98
C CYS A 24 19.24 11.36 -4.93
N MET A 25 20.48 10.87 -5.05
CA MET A 25 21.54 11.49 -5.84
C MET A 25 21.36 11.35 -7.36
N ASN A 26 20.50 10.42 -7.81
CA ASN A 26 20.09 10.32 -9.21
C ASN A 26 19.56 11.66 -9.76
N CYS A 27 18.94 12.49 -8.90
CA CYS A 27 18.48 13.83 -9.28
C CYS A 27 19.22 14.94 -8.53
N HIS A 28 19.46 14.76 -7.22
CA HIS A 28 19.99 15.84 -6.36
C HIS A 28 21.48 16.16 -6.55
N SER A 29 22.16 15.45 -7.46
CA SER A 29 23.44 15.90 -8.02
C SER A 29 23.30 17.18 -8.86
N GLN A 30 22.11 17.48 -9.39
CA GLN A 30 21.84 18.64 -10.25
C GLN A 30 20.65 19.47 -9.74
N VAL A 31 19.60 18.83 -9.24
CA VAL A 31 18.37 19.48 -8.78
C VAL A 31 18.48 19.89 -7.32
N GLN A 32 18.28 21.17 -7.02
CA GLN A 32 18.32 21.71 -5.65
C GLN A 32 19.64 21.37 -4.92
N LYS A 33 20.74 21.19 -5.67
CA LYS A 33 22.02 20.66 -5.17
C LYS A 33 22.56 21.38 -3.93
N ASP A 34 22.34 22.70 -3.85
CA ASP A 34 22.85 23.58 -2.78
C ASP A 34 21.83 23.82 -1.66
N ASN A 35 20.67 23.15 -1.69
CA ASN A 35 19.64 23.31 -0.66
C ASN A 35 20.17 22.81 0.70
N PRO A 36 20.14 23.62 1.77
CA PRO A 36 20.66 23.21 3.08
C PRO A 36 19.95 21.99 3.66
N LYS A 37 18.68 21.75 3.30
CA LYS A 37 17.92 20.56 3.75
C LYS A 37 18.48 19.24 3.21
N LEU A 38 19.26 19.28 2.13
CA LEU A 38 19.87 18.09 1.52
C LEU A 38 21.28 17.82 2.06
N GLU A 39 21.76 18.56 3.05
CA GLU A 39 23.08 18.32 3.65
C GLU A 39 23.25 16.87 4.13
N PRO A 40 22.28 16.24 4.82
CA PRO A 40 22.43 14.83 5.22
C PRO A 40 22.63 13.88 4.03
N VAL A 41 21.94 14.13 2.90
CA VAL A 41 22.09 13.33 1.67
C VAL A 41 23.48 13.51 1.07
N ARG A 42 23.99 14.75 1.02
CA ARG A 42 25.34 15.05 0.50
C ARG A 42 26.44 14.46 1.38
N VAL A 43 26.29 14.53 2.70
CA VAL A 43 27.23 13.92 3.64
C VAL A 43 27.25 12.42 3.41
N SER A 44 26.08 11.77 3.42
CA SER A 44 25.95 10.33 3.16
C SER A 44 26.59 9.91 1.83
N TRP A 45 26.40 10.71 0.77
CA TRP A 45 26.99 10.44 -0.54
C TRP A 45 28.52 10.50 -0.54
N LYS A 46 29.11 11.46 0.19
CA LYS A 46 30.57 11.66 0.24
C LYS A 46 31.27 10.65 1.14
N THR A 47 30.66 10.29 2.27
CA THR A 47 31.27 9.42 3.27
C THR A 47 30.96 7.95 3.05
N GLY A 48 29.87 7.63 2.36
CA GLY A 48 29.33 6.27 2.26
C GLY A 48 28.50 5.84 3.47
N GLU A 49 28.44 6.66 4.54
CA GLU A 49 27.61 6.39 5.71
C GLU A 49 26.12 6.59 5.38
N PRO A 50 25.21 5.69 5.80
CA PRO A 50 23.77 5.84 5.51
C PRO A 50 23.13 7.07 6.13
N ILE A 51 21.99 7.50 5.58
CA ILE A 51 21.15 8.52 6.20
C ILE A 51 20.43 7.90 7.40
N GLU A 52 20.56 8.54 8.56
CA GLU A 52 19.89 8.17 9.82
C GLU A 52 18.39 8.53 9.79
N TRP A 53 17.60 7.71 9.11
CA TRP A 53 16.15 7.88 9.05
C TRP A 53 15.47 7.52 10.37
N VAL A 54 14.53 8.37 10.80
CA VAL A 54 13.60 8.01 11.87
C VAL A 54 12.45 7.19 11.29
N GLN A 55 12.43 5.89 11.58
CA GLN A 55 11.33 5.02 11.18
C GLN A 55 10.11 5.26 12.08
N ILE A 56 9.04 5.81 11.50
CA ILE A 56 7.80 6.07 12.25
C ILE A 56 6.92 4.83 12.34
N HIS A 57 6.73 4.09 11.23
CA HIS A 57 5.89 2.91 11.18
C HIS A 57 6.71 1.67 11.55
N ARG A 58 6.62 1.27 12.82
CA ARG A 58 7.27 0.07 13.34
C ARG A 58 6.29 -0.73 14.19
N THR A 59 5.96 -1.94 13.75
CA THR A 59 5.25 -2.90 14.58
C THR A 59 6.18 -3.42 15.68
N PRO A 60 5.65 -3.88 16.82
CA PRO A 60 6.48 -4.55 17.82
C PRO A 60 7.26 -5.72 17.23
N ASP A 61 8.44 -6.01 17.75
CA ASP A 61 9.36 -6.99 17.16
C ASP A 61 8.80 -8.44 17.20
N TYR A 62 7.82 -8.72 18.06
CA TYR A 62 7.07 -9.99 18.11
C TYR A 62 5.91 -10.06 17.10
N VAL A 63 5.79 -9.07 16.21
CA VAL A 63 4.83 -9.01 15.11
C VAL A 63 5.59 -9.02 13.80
N PHE A 64 5.49 -10.13 13.08
CA PHE A 64 5.93 -10.22 11.71
C PHE A 64 4.88 -9.66 10.75
N TYR A 65 5.24 -8.60 10.04
CA TYR A 65 4.45 -8.01 8.97
C TYR A 65 5.12 -8.26 7.60
N ASN A 66 4.31 -8.49 6.55
CA ASN A 66 4.81 -8.72 5.20
C ASN A 66 4.12 -7.83 4.17
N HIS A 67 4.82 -6.82 3.65
CA HIS A 67 4.29 -5.90 2.63
C HIS A 67 3.82 -6.61 1.36
N SER A 68 4.65 -7.48 0.79
CA SER A 68 4.31 -8.17 -0.48
C SER A 68 3.05 -9.01 -0.37
N ALA A 69 2.80 -9.61 0.80
CA ALA A 69 1.57 -10.38 1.04
C ALA A 69 0.29 -9.53 0.95
N HIS A 70 0.36 -8.23 1.23
CA HIS A 70 -0.78 -7.31 1.21
C HIS A 70 -0.90 -6.63 -0.16
N VAL A 71 0.19 -6.05 -0.65
CA VAL A 71 0.23 -5.27 -1.90
C VAL A 71 -0.14 -6.15 -3.09
N ASN A 72 0.42 -7.37 -3.18
CA ASN A 72 0.10 -8.32 -4.24
C ASN A 72 -1.32 -8.90 -4.14
N ARG A 73 -2.06 -8.53 -3.09
CA ARG A 73 -3.45 -8.92 -2.87
C ARG A 73 -4.44 -7.78 -3.03
N GLY A 74 -4.01 -6.63 -3.56
CA GLY A 74 -4.92 -5.52 -3.84
C GLY A 74 -5.10 -4.55 -2.67
N ILE A 75 -4.24 -4.60 -1.64
CA ILE A 75 -4.28 -3.63 -0.54
C ILE A 75 -3.38 -2.45 -0.86
N SER A 76 -3.99 -1.27 -1.01
CA SER A 76 -3.27 -0.02 -1.32
C SER A 76 -2.47 0.52 -0.14
N CYS A 77 -1.36 1.21 -0.46
CA CYS A 77 -0.59 2.00 0.49
C CYS A 77 -1.48 3.01 1.24
N PHE A 78 -2.50 3.57 0.58
CA PHE A 78 -3.42 4.54 1.16
C PHE A 78 -4.18 3.98 2.38
N SER A 79 -4.58 2.72 2.33
CA SER A 79 -5.38 2.09 3.40
C SER A 79 -4.61 2.07 4.73
N CYS A 80 -3.28 1.90 4.68
CA CYS A 80 -2.41 1.80 5.86
C CYS A 80 -1.68 3.11 6.19
N HIS A 81 -1.16 3.82 5.19
CA HIS A 81 -0.32 5.01 5.36
C HIS A 81 -1.06 6.33 5.11
N GLY A 82 -2.31 6.28 4.65
CA GLY A 82 -3.09 7.48 4.35
C GLY A 82 -2.61 8.23 3.10
N PRO A 83 -2.99 9.52 2.94
CA PRO A 83 -2.68 10.33 1.78
C PRO A 83 -1.24 10.84 1.80
N VAL A 84 -0.25 9.94 1.68
CA VAL A 84 1.18 10.30 1.73
C VAL A 84 1.57 11.33 0.65
N ASN A 85 0.87 11.36 -0.48
CA ASN A 85 0.99 12.40 -1.51
C ASN A 85 0.66 13.83 -1.01
N HIS A 86 -0.05 13.95 0.11
CA HIS A 86 -0.39 15.21 0.77
C HIS A 86 0.26 15.38 2.14
N MET A 87 1.27 14.56 2.47
CA MET A 87 2.02 14.66 3.72
C MET A 87 3.39 15.33 3.47
N PRO A 88 3.58 16.61 3.84
CA PRO A 88 4.90 17.25 3.77
C PRO A 88 5.94 16.55 4.65
N VAL A 89 5.48 15.97 5.76
CA VAL A 89 6.23 15.08 6.65
C VAL A 89 5.29 13.93 6.99
N VAL A 90 5.78 12.69 6.85
CA VAL A 90 4.96 11.50 7.09
C VAL A 90 4.62 11.39 8.57
N TYR A 91 3.38 10.99 8.87
CA TYR A 91 2.90 10.71 10.22
C TYR A 91 2.03 9.45 10.24
N HIS A 92 1.67 8.97 11.43
CA HIS A 92 0.73 7.85 11.59
C HIS A 92 -0.70 8.27 11.23
N ALA A 93 -1.12 8.01 9.99
CA ALA A 93 -2.51 8.23 9.59
C ALA A 93 -3.48 7.16 10.12
N LYS A 94 -2.95 6.01 10.52
CA LYS A 94 -3.69 4.86 11.08
C LYS A 94 -3.00 4.40 12.37
N PRO A 95 -3.74 3.75 13.29
CA PRO A 95 -3.19 3.35 14.58
C PRO A 95 -2.27 2.11 14.51
N HIS A 96 -2.38 1.28 13.46
CA HIS A 96 -1.64 0.02 13.32
C HIS A 96 -1.71 -0.91 14.55
N SER A 97 -2.82 -0.85 15.27
CA SER A 97 -3.10 -1.75 16.39
C SER A 97 -3.57 -3.12 15.89
N MET A 98 -3.44 -4.15 16.72
CA MET A 98 -3.94 -5.50 16.40
C MET A 98 -5.43 -5.50 16.02
N ALA A 99 -6.26 -4.75 16.75
CA ALA A 99 -7.70 -4.67 16.46
C ALA A 99 -7.96 -4.07 15.08
N TRP A 100 -7.19 -3.06 14.69
CA TRP A 100 -7.28 -2.44 13.37
C TRP A 100 -6.84 -3.39 12.25
N CYS A 101 -5.74 -4.14 12.45
CA CYS A 101 -5.31 -5.18 11.50
C CYS A 101 -6.38 -6.28 11.36
N LEU A 102 -6.93 -6.75 12.47
CA LEU A 102 -7.93 -7.82 12.48
C LEU A 102 -9.26 -7.40 11.86
N GLU A 103 -9.63 -6.13 11.95
CA GLU A 103 -10.82 -5.60 11.25
C GLU A 103 -10.68 -5.80 9.73
N CYS A 104 -9.53 -5.40 9.18
CA CYS A 104 -9.24 -5.64 7.77
C CYS A 104 -9.13 -7.14 7.42
N HIS A 105 -8.59 -7.97 8.31
CA HIS A 105 -8.47 -9.41 8.05
C HIS A 105 -9.83 -10.13 8.07
N ARG A 106 -10.78 -9.65 8.87
CA ARG A 106 -12.16 -10.17 8.92
C ARG A 106 -12.99 -9.67 7.74
N HIS A 107 -12.78 -8.42 7.33
CA HIS A 107 -13.54 -7.75 6.28
C HIS A 107 -12.65 -7.17 5.17
N PRO A 108 -11.84 -7.99 4.47
CA PRO A 108 -10.93 -7.49 3.44
C PRO A 108 -11.67 -6.85 2.26
N GLU A 109 -12.90 -7.25 1.97
CA GLU A 109 -13.76 -6.66 0.95
C GLU A 109 -13.94 -5.14 1.09
N ASN A 110 -13.78 -4.59 2.29
CA ASN A 110 -13.88 -3.15 2.51
C ASN A 110 -12.62 -2.36 2.08
N PHE A 111 -11.53 -3.05 1.69
CA PHE A 111 -10.23 -2.44 1.43
C PHE A 111 -9.56 -2.89 0.14
N LEU A 112 -10.00 -4.01 -0.46
CA LEU A 112 -9.46 -4.55 -1.69
C LEU A 112 -9.71 -3.63 -2.89
N ARG A 113 -8.71 -3.49 -3.75
CA ARG A 113 -8.75 -2.72 -5.00
C ARG A 113 -8.24 -3.55 -6.18
N PRO A 114 -8.61 -3.18 -7.42
CA PRO A 114 -7.97 -3.73 -8.62
C PRO A 114 -6.45 -3.60 -8.56
N GLU A 115 -5.73 -4.58 -9.12
CA GLU A 115 -4.26 -4.67 -9.01
C GLU A 115 -3.53 -3.46 -9.62
N ASP A 116 -4.10 -2.84 -10.64
CA ASP A 116 -3.57 -1.64 -11.30
C ASP A 116 -3.82 -0.35 -10.50
N GLN A 117 -4.63 -0.42 -9.43
CA GLN A 117 -5.02 0.72 -8.59
C GLN A 117 -4.39 0.67 -7.18
N VAL A 118 -3.54 -0.32 -6.90
CA VAL A 118 -2.89 -0.49 -5.59
C VAL A 118 -2.01 0.71 -5.21
N PHE A 119 -1.26 1.25 -6.16
CA PHE A 119 -0.38 2.41 -5.95
C PHE A 119 -1.04 3.75 -6.28
N ASN A 120 -2.30 3.73 -6.72
CA ASN A 120 -3.07 4.96 -6.95
C ASN A 120 -3.70 5.44 -5.63
N LEU A 121 -3.12 6.47 -5.04
CA LEU A 121 -3.58 7.03 -3.77
C LEU A 121 -4.91 7.81 -3.90
N ASP A 122 -5.25 8.24 -5.10
CA ASP A 122 -6.46 9.04 -5.38
C ASP A 122 -7.64 8.19 -5.86
N TRP A 123 -7.44 6.87 -6.02
CA TRP A 123 -8.46 5.94 -6.48
C TRP A 123 -9.69 5.92 -5.58
N LYS A 124 -10.87 5.90 -6.22
CA LYS A 124 -12.15 5.70 -5.56
C LYS A 124 -12.97 4.62 -6.26
N PRO A 125 -13.89 3.95 -5.54
CA PRO A 125 -14.81 2.97 -6.12
C PRO A 125 -15.61 3.52 -7.31
N GLU A 126 -15.92 4.82 -7.32
CA GLU A 126 -16.70 5.46 -8.39
C GLU A 126 -15.95 5.56 -9.71
N ASP A 127 -14.62 5.44 -9.71
CA ASP A 127 -13.79 5.45 -10.92
C ASP A 127 -13.88 4.13 -11.68
N VAL A 128 -14.38 3.07 -11.03
CA VAL A 128 -14.54 1.75 -11.62
C VAL A 128 -15.77 1.73 -12.53
N LYS A 129 -15.55 1.41 -13.80
CA LYS A 129 -16.62 1.16 -14.76
C LYS A 129 -17.18 -0.26 -14.56
N PRO A 130 -18.48 -0.39 -14.20
CA PRO A 130 -19.02 -1.69 -13.77
C PRO A 130 -18.94 -2.77 -14.86
N ALA A 131 -19.24 -2.45 -16.12
CA ALA A 131 -19.18 -3.41 -17.23
C ALA A 131 -17.76 -3.94 -17.48
N GLU A 132 -16.76 -3.06 -17.50
CA GLU A 132 -15.34 -3.44 -17.70
C GLU A 132 -14.82 -4.26 -16.51
N PHE A 133 -15.20 -3.88 -15.30
CA PHE A 133 -14.84 -4.60 -14.08
C PHE A 133 -15.40 -6.02 -14.07
N VAL A 134 -16.70 -6.18 -14.35
CA VAL A 134 -17.34 -7.50 -14.36
C VAL A 134 -16.79 -8.38 -15.48
N ALA A 135 -16.49 -7.81 -16.65
CA ALA A 135 -15.85 -8.56 -17.73
C ALA A 135 -14.46 -9.11 -17.33
N LYS A 136 -13.69 -8.37 -16.51
CA LYS A 136 -12.35 -8.76 -16.08
C LYS A 136 -12.34 -9.68 -14.86
N TYR A 137 -13.12 -9.36 -13.83
CA TYR A 137 -13.06 -10.01 -12.52
C TYR A 137 -14.26 -10.91 -12.23
N GLY A 138 -15.33 -10.81 -13.01
CA GLY A 138 -16.61 -11.46 -12.75
C GLY A 138 -17.45 -10.67 -11.75
N GLN A 139 -18.33 -11.38 -11.05
CA GLN A 139 -19.19 -10.84 -10.01
C GLN A 139 -19.29 -11.85 -8.85
N PRO A 140 -19.65 -11.43 -7.64
CA PRO A 140 -19.80 -12.32 -6.50
C PRO A 140 -20.86 -13.40 -6.75
N ASN A 141 -20.67 -14.58 -6.17
CA ASN A 141 -21.62 -15.69 -6.33
C ASN A 141 -22.99 -15.38 -5.71
N ASP A 142 -23.04 -14.53 -4.69
CA ASP A 142 -24.26 -14.11 -3.99
C ASP A 142 -24.87 -12.82 -4.57
N ALA A 143 -24.39 -12.35 -5.73
CA ALA A 143 -24.87 -11.13 -6.35
C ALA A 143 -26.37 -11.22 -6.67
N ARG A 144 -27.17 -10.40 -5.97
CA ARG A 144 -28.63 -10.31 -6.19
C ARG A 144 -29.02 -9.66 -7.51
N GLN A 145 -28.09 -8.95 -8.13
CA GLN A 145 -28.28 -8.24 -9.39
C GLN A 145 -27.02 -8.29 -10.24
N ASP A 146 -27.20 -8.15 -11.55
CA ASP A 146 -26.12 -8.06 -12.52
C ASP A 146 -25.32 -6.76 -12.32
N LEU A 147 -24.09 -6.90 -11.80
CA LEU A 147 -23.23 -5.77 -11.47
C LEU A 147 -22.79 -4.99 -12.71
N SER A 148 -22.75 -5.62 -13.89
CA SER A 148 -22.31 -4.97 -15.13
C SER A 148 -23.25 -3.85 -15.59
N LYS A 149 -24.52 -3.94 -15.18
CA LYS A 149 -25.58 -2.99 -15.52
C LYS A 149 -25.71 -1.83 -14.53
N LYS A 150 -24.98 -1.87 -13.41
CA LYS A 150 -25.02 -0.77 -12.44
C LYS A 150 -24.37 0.48 -13.03
N LYS A 151 -24.79 1.64 -12.54
CA LYS A 151 -24.14 2.92 -12.84
C LYS A 151 -22.80 3.08 -12.13
N ARG A 152 -22.70 2.56 -10.89
CA ARG A 152 -21.51 2.60 -10.04
C ARG A 152 -21.47 1.34 -9.16
N LEU A 153 -20.26 0.86 -8.87
CA LEU A 153 -20.03 -0.17 -7.87
C LEU A 153 -19.70 0.46 -6.52
N THR A 154 -20.06 -0.21 -5.44
CA THR A 154 -19.58 0.14 -4.09
C THR A 154 -18.22 -0.50 -3.81
N GLN A 155 -17.51 0.01 -2.79
CA GLN A 155 -16.28 -0.61 -2.31
C GLN A 155 -16.48 -2.09 -1.96
N THR A 156 -17.56 -2.42 -1.25
CA THR A 156 -17.85 -3.80 -0.85
C THR A 156 -18.15 -4.70 -2.05
N GLU A 157 -18.85 -4.21 -3.09
CA GLU A 157 -19.10 -5.00 -4.31
C GLU A 157 -17.80 -5.31 -5.07
N ILE A 158 -16.94 -4.31 -5.22
CA ILE A 158 -15.61 -4.47 -5.82
C ILE A 158 -14.80 -5.46 -4.99
N GLY A 159 -14.66 -5.21 -3.70
CA GLY A 159 -13.82 -6.01 -2.84
C GLY A 159 -14.32 -7.43 -2.63
N GLN A 160 -15.63 -7.67 -2.59
CA GLN A 160 -16.19 -9.02 -2.51
C GLN A 160 -15.89 -9.80 -3.80
N THR A 161 -16.03 -9.16 -4.97
CA THR A 161 -15.67 -9.76 -6.25
C THR A 161 -14.21 -10.17 -6.26
N LEU A 162 -13.31 -9.26 -5.83
CA LEU A 162 -11.87 -9.53 -5.81
C LEU A 162 -11.50 -10.59 -4.76
N LYS A 163 -12.13 -10.56 -3.58
CA LYS A 163 -11.94 -11.54 -2.52
C LYS A 163 -12.25 -12.95 -3.01
N GLU A 164 -13.39 -13.14 -3.69
CA GLU A 164 -13.78 -14.43 -4.27
C GLU A 164 -12.90 -14.82 -5.45
N ARG A 165 -12.71 -13.91 -6.41
CA ARG A 165 -11.91 -14.14 -7.63
C ARG A 165 -10.50 -14.59 -7.31
N TRP A 166 -9.91 -13.98 -6.29
CA TRP A 166 -8.54 -14.24 -5.90
C TRP A 166 -8.43 -15.27 -4.78
N ASN A 167 -9.51 -15.67 -4.11
CA ASN A 167 -9.48 -16.49 -2.90
C ASN A 167 -8.65 -15.84 -1.77
N VAL A 168 -9.01 -14.61 -1.38
CA VAL A 168 -8.35 -13.84 -0.32
C VAL A 168 -8.90 -14.27 1.04
N ASN A 169 -8.08 -14.98 1.81
CA ASN A 169 -8.41 -15.47 3.16
C ASN A 169 -7.31 -15.05 4.16
N PRO A 170 -7.33 -13.81 4.67
CA PRO A 170 -6.32 -13.34 5.61
C PRO A 170 -6.38 -14.15 6.92
N PRO A 171 -5.24 -14.41 7.57
CA PRO A 171 -5.21 -15.17 8.82
C PRO A 171 -5.81 -14.34 9.96
N THR A 172 -6.67 -14.95 10.77
CA THR A 172 -7.28 -14.31 11.96
C THR A 172 -6.81 -14.94 13.27
N ASN A 173 -5.82 -15.83 13.21
CA ASN A 173 -5.21 -16.50 14.34
C ASN A 173 -3.81 -15.93 14.64
N CYS A 174 -3.23 -16.30 15.79
CA CYS A 174 -1.94 -15.78 16.24
C CYS A 174 -0.80 -16.10 15.27
N GLN A 175 -0.81 -17.27 14.62
CA GLN A 175 0.24 -17.73 13.71
C GLN A 175 0.35 -16.88 12.44
N GLY A 176 -0.67 -16.07 12.12
CA GLY A 176 -0.63 -15.14 11.01
C GLY A 176 0.46 -14.07 11.14
N CYS A 177 0.74 -13.62 12.37
CA CYS A 177 1.61 -12.48 12.62
C CYS A 177 2.58 -12.66 13.80
N HIS A 178 2.28 -13.54 14.77
CA HIS A 178 3.11 -13.76 15.95
C HIS A 178 3.93 -15.03 15.77
N ARG A 179 5.19 -14.86 15.37
CA ARG A 179 6.12 -15.95 15.07
C ARG A 179 7.55 -15.59 15.46
#